data_AF-X1PJP4-F1
#
_entry.id   AF-X1PJP4-F1
#
_cell.length_a   1.000
_cell.length_b   1.000
_cell.length_c   1.000
_cell.angle_alpha   90.00
_cell.angle_beta   90.00
_cell.angle_gamma   90.00
#
_symmetry.space_group_name_H-M   'P 1'
#
loop_
_entity.id
_entity.type
_entity.pdbx_description
1 polymer ?
#
loop_
_entity_poly.entity_id
_entity_poly.type
_entity_poly.pdbx_seq_one_letter_code
_entity_poly.pdbx_strand_id
1 'polypeptide(L)'
;MELGEPDASGRRRPIPIKGSEFNTDVDNVIIAIGQAVDKSRLPSELEYTGWGTLSVDPVTLQTNIEGVFASGDVVSGPADIIAAIAAGKEAAVSVDRYLRGVDMKEGRPKTVKRVEEVSKEGAKPKARAAMPVLGLKKREGFAEVGKIDNITITINGSRVTG
;
A
#
# COMPACT_ATOMS: atom_id res chain seq x y z
N MET A 1 22.04 6.72 16.04
CA MET A 1 20.69 6.94 16.62
C MET A 1 20.47 5.88 17.69
N GLU A 2 19.76 6.23 18.77
CA GLU A 2 19.27 5.29 19.78
C GLU A 2 17.74 5.16 19.71
N LEU A 3 17.20 4.09 20.28
CA LEU A 3 15.76 3.84 20.31
C LEU A 3 15.16 4.44 21.58
N GLY A 4 14.28 5.43 21.43
CA GLY A 4 13.46 5.94 22.53
C GLY A 4 12.36 4.96 22.95
N GLU A 5 11.52 5.42 23.90
CA GLU A 5 10.35 4.65 24.35
C GLU A 5 9.39 4.36 23.19
N PRO A 6 8.73 3.18 23.18
CA PRO A 6 7.70 2.87 22.22
C PRO A 6 6.50 3.81 22.40
N ASP A 7 5.94 4.28 21.29
CA ASP A 7 4.66 4.98 21.30
C ASP A 7 3.49 4.00 21.44
N ALA A 8 2.26 4.53 21.43
CA ALA A 8 1.04 3.72 21.54
C ALA A 8 0.86 2.66 20.43
N SER A 9 1.57 2.78 19.30
CA SER A 9 1.60 1.77 18.22
C SER A 9 2.67 0.69 18.42
N GLY A 10 3.48 0.80 19.48
CA GLY A 10 4.64 -0.04 19.73
C GLY A 10 5.90 0.39 18.95
N ARG A 11 5.80 1.44 18.12
CA ARG A 11 6.92 1.94 17.33
C ARG A 11 7.83 2.80 18.20
N ARG A 12 9.12 2.51 18.18
CA ARG A 12 10.12 3.33 18.88
C ARG A 12 10.54 4.51 18.03
N ARG A 13 10.63 5.69 18.65
CA ARG A 13 11.11 6.90 17.98
C ARG A 13 12.64 6.88 17.93
N PRO A 14 13.26 7.23 16.78
CA PRO A 14 14.70 7.35 16.69
C PRO A 14 15.17 8.65 17.35
N ILE A 15 16.17 8.56 18.23
CA ILE A 15 16.79 9.71 18.91
C ILE A 15 18.22 9.88 18.34
N PRO A 16 18.55 11.06 17.76
CA PRO A 16 19.91 11.33 17.29
C PRO A 16 20.93 11.28 18.43
N ILE A 17 22.08 10.64 18.20
CA ILE A 17 23.21 10.65 19.15
C ILE A 17 24.20 11.70 18.63
N LYS A 18 24.36 12.80 19.37
CA LYS A 18 25.27 13.89 19.00
C LYS A 18 26.72 13.40 18.88
N GLY A 19 27.41 13.74 17.81
CA GLY A 19 28.81 13.33 17.59
C GLY A 19 28.97 11.92 17.01
N SER A 20 27.86 11.23 16.68
CA SER A 20 27.88 9.91 16.02
C SER A 20 27.77 10.00 14.48
N GLU A 21 27.85 11.20 13.93
CA GLU A 21 27.81 11.44 12.50
C GLU A 21 29.04 10.83 11.83
N PHE A 22 28.84 10.20 10.67
CA PHE A 22 29.90 9.59 9.89
C PHE A 22 29.62 9.76 8.40
N ASN A 23 30.69 9.73 7.60
CA ASN A 23 30.60 9.68 6.15
C ASN A 23 30.80 8.23 5.69
N THR A 24 30.19 7.87 4.56
CA THR A 24 30.39 6.58 3.92
C THR A 24 30.52 6.81 2.43
N ASP A 25 31.62 6.31 1.86
CA ASP A 25 31.83 6.37 0.43
C ASP A 25 30.92 5.35 -0.25
N VAL A 26 30.06 5.84 -1.14
CA VAL A 26 29.12 5.02 -1.92
C VAL A 26 29.12 5.49 -3.36
N ASP A 27 29.09 4.53 -4.29
CA ASP A 27 28.98 4.85 -5.71
C ASP A 27 27.53 5.20 -6.10
N ASN A 28 26.55 4.66 -5.37
CA ASN A 28 25.13 4.80 -5.67
C ASN A 28 24.27 4.94 -4.41
N VAL A 29 23.24 5.76 -4.48
CA VAL A 29 22.25 5.96 -3.41
C VAL A 29 20.85 5.71 -3.96
N ILE A 30 20.09 4.80 -3.33
CA ILE A 30 18.69 4.52 -3.65
C ILE A 30 17.82 4.99 -2.47
N ILE A 31 16.96 5.97 -2.71
CA ILE A 31 16.07 6.51 -1.69
C ILE A 31 14.79 5.66 -1.67
N ALA A 32 14.55 4.95 -0.56
CA ALA A 32 13.39 4.07 -0.37
C ALA A 32 12.62 4.39 0.92
N ILE A 33 12.44 5.69 1.20
CA ILE A 33 11.76 6.18 2.43
C ILE A 33 10.23 6.18 2.33
N GLY A 34 9.67 5.77 1.19
CA GLY A 34 8.24 5.76 0.90
C GLY A 34 7.87 6.70 -0.24
N GLN A 35 6.56 6.82 -0.47
CA GLN A 35 5.96 7.63 -1.54
C GLN A 35 4.79 8.45 -0.97
N ALA A 36 4.45 9.54 -1.66
CA ALA A 36 3.33 10.40 -1.32
C ALA A 36 2.51 10.74 -2.57
N VAL A 37 1.27 11.19 -2.38
CA VAL A 37 0.40 11.61 -3.49
C VAL A 37 0.97 12.87 -4.15
N ASP A 38 1.26 12.78 -5.45
CA ASP A 38 1.58 13.96 -6.26
C ASP A 38 0.28 14.69 -6.62
N LYS A 39 0.14 15.91 -6.08
CA LYS A 39 -1.05 16.74 -6.24
C LYS A 39 -1.00 17.64 -7.48
N SER A 40 0.15 17.73 -8.15
CA SER A 40 0.40 18.71 -9.22
C SER A 40 -0.48 18.54 -10.46
N ARG A 41 -1.05 17.35 -10.65
CA ARG A 41 -1.91 16.98 -11.79
C ARG A 41 -3.36 16.68 -11.40
N LEU A 42 -3.70 16.85 -10.12
CA LEU A 42 -5.04 16.62 -9.62
C LEU A 42 -5.84 17.94 -9.62
N PRO A 43 -7.17 17.88 -9.81
CA PRO A 43 -8.04 19.05 -9.63
C PRO A 43 -7.78 19.75 -8.30
N SER A 44 -7.70 21.08 -8.33
CA SER A 44 -7.40 21.92 -7.17
C SER A 44 -8.48 21.90 -6.09
N GLU A 45 -9.69 21.55 -6.49
CA GLU A 45 -10.90 21.52 -5.70
C GLU A 45 -10.98 20.27 -4.83
N LEU A 46 -10.14 19.26 -5.08
CA LEU A 46 -10.13 18.03 -4.28
C LEU A 46 -9.67 18.31 -2.85
N GLU A 47 -10.42 17.78 -1.89
CA GLU A 47 -10.06 17.82 -0.49
C GLU A 47 -9.06 16.72 -0.14
N TYR A 48 -8.14 17.03 0.79
CA TYR A 48 -7.11 16.12 1.25
C TYR A 48 -7.18 15.94 2.76
N THR A 49 -6.81 14.74 3.22
CA THR A 49 -6.63 14.47 4.64
C THR A 49 -5.35 15.16 5.16
N GLY A 50 -5.20 15.21 6.50
CA GLY A 50 -3.94 15.66 7.12
C GLY A 50 -2.70 14.85 6.74
N TRP A 51 -2.89 13.66 6.15
CA TRP A 51 -1.82 12.79 5.64
C TRP A 51 -1.45 13.07 4.18
N GLY A 52 -2.13 14.03 3.53
CA GLY A 52 -1.90 14.39 2.14
C GLY A 52 -2.51 13.45 1.10
N THR A 53 -3.30 12.46 1.53
CA THR A 53 -4.14 11.61 0.66
C THR A 53 -5.50 12.26 0.38
N LEU A 54 -6.25 11.77 -0.60
CA LEU A 54 -7.59 12.28 -0.92
C LEU A 54 -8.58 11.96 0.20
N SER A 55 -9.39 12.97 0.54
CA SER A 55 -10.55 12.81 1.43
C SER A 55 -11.72 12.23 0.64
N VAL A 56 -12.33 11.17 1.17
CA VAL A 56 -13.48 10.52 0.55
C VAL A 56 -14.49 10.10 1.62
N ASP A 57 -15.75 9.92 1.22
CA ASP A 57 -16.72 9.23 2.06
C ASP A 57 -16.23 7.78 2.34
N PRO A 58 -16.16 7.34 3.60
CA PRO A 58 -15.56 6.05 3.95
C PRO A 58 -16.38 4.84 3.47
N VAL A 59 -17.63 5.04 3.05
CA VAL A 59 -18.49 3.99 2.49
C VAL A 59 -18.49 4.08 0.98
N THR A 60 -18.84 5.23 0.41
CA THR A 60 -19.04 5.37 -1.04
C THR A 60 -17.75 5.62 -1.81
N LEU A 61 -16.67 6.01 -1.13
CA LEU A 61 -15.40 6.41 -1.74
C LEU A 61 -15.53 7.59 -2.71
N GLN A 62 -16.64 8.34 -2.60
CA GLN A 62 -16.87 9.57 -3.34
C GLN A 62 -16.03 10.68 -2.71
N THR A 63 -15.38 11.47 -3.55
CA THR A 63 -14.65 12.68 -3.13
C THR A 63 -15.64 13.79 -2.78
N ASN A 64 -15.14 14.98 -2.44
CA ASN A 64 -15.96 16.17 -2.31
C ASN A 64 -16.56 16.67 -3.65
N ILE A 65 -16.08 16.17 -4.79
CA ILE A 65 -16.62 16.49 -6.12
C ILE A 65 -17.65 15.42 -6.49
N GLU A 66 -18.87 15.87 -6.81
CA GLU A 66 -19.97 14.97 -7.19
C GLU A 66 -19.60 14.15 -8.44
N GLY A 67 -19.94 12.85 -8.40
CA GLY A 67 -19.61 11.90 -9.47
C GLY A 67 -18.14 11.49 -9.57
N VAL A 68 -17.24 12.05 -8.74
CA VAL A 68 -15.82 11.69 -8.71
C VAL A 68 -15.52 10.81 -7.51
N PHE A 69 -14.91 9.65 -7.78
CA PHE A 69 -14.58 8.62 -6.80
C PHE A 69 -13.08 8.33 -6.81
N ALA A 70 -12.53 7.96 -5.65
CA ALA A 70 -11.12 7.61 -5.51
C ALA A 70 -10.95 6.38 -4.62
N SER A 71 -9.97 5.52 -4.94
CA SER A 71 -9.68 4.32 -4.15
C SER A 71 -8.20 3.93 -4.25
N GLY A 72 -7.74 3.03 -3.36
CA GLY A 72 -6.35 2.59 -3.29
C GLY A 72 -5.43 3.57 -2.55
N ASP A 73 -4.13 3.51 -2.83
CA ASP A 73 -3.09 4.25 -2.10
C ASP A 73 -3.27 5.77 -2.11
N VAL A 74 -3.93 6.32 -3.13
CA VAL A 74 -4.24 7.76 -3.19
C VAL A 74 -5.20 8.21 -2.07
N VAL A 75 -5.94 7.27 -1.48
CA VAL A 75 -6.87 7.48 -0.36
C VAL A 75 -6.26 6.99 0.96
N SER A 76 -5.81 5.73 0.99
CA SER A 76 -5.35 5.07 2.23
C SER A 76 -3.88 5.35 2.59
N GLY A 77 -3.10 5.85 1.63
CA GLY A 77 -1.64 5.77 1.69
C GLY A 77 -1.14 4.36 1.34
N PRO A 78 0.20 4.18 1.25
CA PRO A 78 0.81 2.91 0.83
C PRO A 78 0.34 1.74 1.71
N ALA A 79 -0.37 0.80 1.11
CA ALA A 79 -0.95 -0.36 1.79
C ALA A 79 -0.67 -1.68 1.06
N ASP A 80 -1.35 -2.75 1.45
CA ASP A 80 -1.29 -4.03 0.74
C ASP A 80 -2.20 -4.03 -0.51
N ILE A 81 -1.79 -4.79 -1.53
CA ILE A 81 -2.50 -4.89 -2.83
C ILE A 81 -3.95 -5.39 -2.64
N ILE A 82 -4.20 -6.23 -1.64
CA ILE A 82 -5.52 -6.79 -1.36
C ILE A 82 -6.49 -5.68 -0.94
N ALA A 83 -6.06 -4.78 -0.05
CA ALA A 83 -6.83 -3.62 0.37
C ALA A 83 -7.15 -2.69 -0.81
N ALA A 84 -6.19 -2.45 -1.70
CA ALA A 84 -6.41 -1.62 -2.89
C ALA A 84 -7.47 -2.24 -3.83
N ILE A 85 -7.39 -3.56 -4.07
CA ILE A 85 -8.38 -4.28 -4.89
C ILE A 85 -9.77 -4.25 -4.24
N ALA A 86 -9.85 -4.46 -2.92
CA ALA A 86 -11.11 -4.40 -2.20
C ALA A 86 -11.74 -3.01 -2.29
N ALA A 87 -10.97 -1.94 -2.05
CA ALA A 87 -11.44 -0.57 -2.19
C ALA A 87 -11.88 -0.24 -3.64
N GLY A 88 -11.17 -0.73 -4.64
CA GLY A 88 -11.55 -0.57 -6.04
C GLY A 88 -12.91 -1.20 -6.38
N LYS A 89 -13.19 -2.39 -5.83
CA LYS A 89 -14.52 -3.04 -5.99
C LYS A 89 -15.63 -2.22 -5.34
N GLU A 90 -15.39 -1.71 -4.15
CA GLU A 90 -16.34 -0.86 -3.42
C GLU A 90 -16.61 0.47 -4.15
N ALA A 91 -15.57 1.08 -4.74
CA ALA A 91 -15.73 2.27 -5.58
C ALA A 91 -16.56 1.97 -6.83
N ALA A 92 -16.31 0.83 -7.50
CA ALA A 92 -17.07 0.41 -8.67
C ALA A 92 -18.57 0.22 -8.37
N VAL A 93 -18.92 -0.39 -7.23
CA VAL A 93 -20.31 -0.51 -6.77
C VAL A 93 -20.93 0.88 -6.57
N SER A 94 -20.18 1.84 -6.03
CA SER A 94 -20.64 3.20 -5.80
C SER A 94 -20.90 3.94 -7.11
N VAL A 95 -20.00 3.78 -8.09
CA VAL A 95 -20.15 4.34 -9.44
C VAL A 95 -21.38 3.75 -10.14
N ASP A 96 -21.59 2.42 -10.11
CA ASP A 96 -22.80 1.80 -10.69
C ASP A 96 -24.07 2.38 -10.09
N ARG A 97 -24.12 2.48 -8.76
CA ARG A 97 -25.28 2.99 -8.03
C ARG A 97 -25.53 4.47 -8.31
N TYR A 98 -24.48 5.29 -8.36
CA TYR A 98 -24.55 6.70 -8.73
C TYR A 98 -25.15 6.88 -10.12
N LEU A 99 -24.65 6.14 -11.11
CA LEU A 99 -25.15 6.22 -12.49
C LEU A 99 -26.61 5.76 -12.63
N ARG A 100 -27.07 4.87 -11.74
CA ARG A 100 -28.45 4.37 -11.70
C ARG A 100 -29.38 5.23 -10.84
N GLY A 101 -28.86 6.25 -10.15
CA GLY A 101 -29.64 7.09 -9.23
C GLY A 101 -30.18 6.33 -8.01
N VAL A 102 -29.50 5.27 -7.57
CA VAL A 102 -29.88 4.50 -6.38
C VAL A 102 -28.94 4.80 -5.21
N ASP A 103 -29.39 4.52 -3.99
CA ASP A 103 -28.61 4.82 -2.78
C ASP A 103 -27.28 4.04 -2.74
N MET A 104 -26.18 4.79 -2.79
CA MET A 104 -24.82 4.25 -2.73
C MET A 104 -24.44 3.61 -1.40
N LYS A 105 -25.17 3.91 -0.30
CA LYS A 105 -24.88 3.43 1.06
C LYS A 105 -25.72 2.23 1.47
N GLU A 106 -26.81 1.95 0.77
CA GLU A 106 -27.74 0.89 1.14
C GLU A 106 -27.07 -0.49 1.23
N GLY A 107 -27.21 -1.15 2.39
CA GLY A 107 -26.68 -2.48 2.64
C GLY A 107 -25.15 -2.58 2.75
N ARG A 108 -24.42 -1.46 2.79
CA ARG A 108 -22.95 -1.46 2.86
C ARG A 108 -22.44 -1.26 4.29
N PRO A 109 -21.45 -2.05 4.74
CA PRO A 109 -20.88 -1.91 6.07
C PRO A 109 -20.15 -0.56 6.19
N LYS A 110 -20.36 0.14 7.31
CA LYS A 110 -19.73 1.46 7.57
C LYS A 110 -18.20 1.39 7.75
N THR A 111 -17.65 0.22 8.10
CA THR A 111 -16.22 0.04 8.34
C THR A 111 -15.83 -1.42 8.16
N VAL A 112 -14.85 -1.69 7.29
CA VAL A 112 -14.17 -2.99 7.25
C VAL A 112 -13.13 -2.99 8.36
N LYS A 113 -13.31 -3.80 9.40
CA LYS A 113 -12.30 -3.95 10.45
C LYS A 113 -11.13 -4.75 9.89
N ARG A 114 -9.93 -4.17 9.92
CA ARG A 114 -8.69 -4.89 9.60
C ARG A 114 -8.51 -6.00 10.64
N VAL A 115 -8.25 -7.21 10.18
CA VAL A 115 -7.81 -8.29 11.05
C VAL A 115 -6.36 -8.00 11.42
N GLU A 116 -6.12 -7.56 12.65
CA GLU A 116 -4.78 -7.20 13.14
C GLU A 116 -3.94 -8.45 13.44
N GLU A 117 -4.59 -9.50 13.92
CA GLU A 117 -3.95 -10.79 14.22
C GLU A 117 -4.71 -11.93 13.55
N VAL A 118 -4.00 -12.67 12.70
CA VAL A 118 -4.47 -13.93 12.15
C VAL A 118 -3.90 -15.04 13.02
N SER A 119 -4.75 -15.93 13.54
CA SER A 119 -4.28 -17.10 14.29
C SER A 119 -3.28 -17.89 13.45
N LYS A 120 -2.14 -18.23 14.05
CA LYS A 120 -1.11 -19.08 13.46
C LYS A 120 -1.24 -20.52 13.93
N GLU A 121 -2.34 -20.89 14.58
CA GLU A 121 -2.58 -22.26 15.03
C GLU A 121 -2.49 -23.22 13.85
N GLY A 122 -1.63 -24.23 13.97
CA GLY A 122 -1.36 -25.21 12.90
C GLY A 122 -0.37 -24.75 11.82
N ALA A 123 0.07 -23.49 11.82
CA ALA A 123 1.10 -23.02 10.89
C ALA A 123 2.48 -23.55 11.31
N LYS A 124 3.09 -24.41 10.47
CA LYS A 124 4.45 -24.90 10.70
C LYS A 124 5.46 -23.82 10.31
N PRO A 125 6.36 -23.39 11.22
CA PRO A 125 7.43 -22.47 10.86
C PRO A 125 8.26 -23.06 9.72
N LYS A 126 8.31 -22.37 8.58
CA LYS A 126 9.17 -22.70 7.45
C LYS A 126 10.29 -21.67 7.41
N ALA A 127 11.54 -22.13 7.29
CA ALA A 127 12.66 -21.23 7.06
C ALA A 127 12.39 -20.40 5.80
N ARG A 128 12.71 -19.10 5.85
CA ARG A 128 12.64 -18.25 4.66
C ARG A 128 13.53 -18.87 3.58
N ALA A 129 13.03 -18.95 2.36
CA ALA A 129 13.87 -19.30 1.22
C ALA A 129 15.02 -18.30 1.14
N ALA A 130 16.24 -18.77 0.89
CA ALA A 130 17.35 -17.88 0.62
C ALA A 130 17.03 -17.09 -0.65
N MET A 131 17.03 -15.77 -0.54
CA MET A 131 16.90 -14.91 -1.71
C MET A 131 18.14 -15.14 -2.58
N PRO A 132 18.01 -15.49 -3.86
CA PRO A 132 19.17 -15.63 -4.73
C PRO A 132 19.86 -14.26 -4.82
N VAL A 133 21.13 -14.23 -4.42
CA VAL A 133 21.93 -13.00 -4.42
C VAL A 133 22.99 -13.11 -5.51
N LEU A 134 23.04 -12.13 -6.39
CA LEU A 134 24.09 -12.01 -7.38
C LEU A 134 25.34 -11.39 -6.72
N GLY A 135 26.53 -11.84 -7.07
CA GLY A 135 27.77 -11.20 -6.59
C GLY A 135 27.89 -9.77 -7.11
N LEU A 136 28.45 -8.85 -6.32
CA LEU A 136 28.51 -7.41 -6.61
C LEU A 136 28.97 -7.08 -8.05
N LYS A 137 30.03 -7.72 -8.53
CA LYS A 137 30.58 -7.51 -9.89
C LYS A 137 29.64 -7.93 -11.02
N LYS A 138 28.59 -8.67 -10.73
CA LYS A 138 27.60 -9.11 -11.71
C LYS A 138 26.33 -8.24 -11.69
N ARG A 139 26.20 -7.32 -10.73
CA ARG A 139 25.03 -6.45 -10.53
C ARG A 139 25.13 -5.19 -11.39
N GLU A 140 25.24 -5.38 -12.69
CA GLU A 140 25.34 -4.28 -13.67
C GLU A 140 23.97 -3.88 -14.25
N GLY A 141 22.88 -4.51 -13.81
CA GLY A 141 21.52 -4.23 -14.25
C GLY A 141 20.46 -5.09 -13.55
N PHE A 142 19.23 -5.12 -14.08
CA PHE A 142 18.07 -5.82 -13.49
C PHE A 142 18.09 -7.35 -13.61
N ALA A 143 19.21 -7.96 -14.00
CA ALA A 143 19.32 -9.41 -14.20
C ALA A 143 19.13 -10.23 -12.91
N GLU A 144 19.26 -9.61 -11.72
CA GLU A 144 19.00 -10.21 -10.42
C GLU A 144 17.49 -10.27 -10.08
N VAL A 145 16.65 -9.50 -10.77
CA VAL A 145 15.20 -9.69 -10.72
C VAL A 145 14.94 -11.01 -11.45
N GLY A 146 14.78 -12.09 -10.67
CA GLY A 146 14.53 -13.42 -11.23
C GLY A 146 13.48 -13.31 -12.34
N LYS A 147 13.79 -13.86 -13.52
CA LYS A 147 12.78 -14.01 -14.56
C LYS A 147 11.62 -14.73 -13.90
N ILE A 148 10.49 -14.03 -13.77
CA ILE A 148 9.28 -14.65 -13.25
C ILE A 148 8.73 -15.50 -14.38
N ASP A 149 9.35 -16.65 -14.60
CA ASP A 149 8.83 -17.64 -15.53
C ASP A 149 7.63 -18.29 -14.85
N ASN A 150 6.42 -17.92 -15.30
CA ASN A 150 5.11 -18.44 -14.89
C ASN A 150 4.57 -17.92 -13.54
N ILE A 151 4.07 -16.68 -13.52
CA ILE A 151 2.99 -16.35 -12.58
C ILE A 151 1.73 -17.08 -13.04
N THR A 152 1.35 -18.13 -12.32
CA THR A 152 0.05 -18.78 -12.49
C THR A 152 -0.92 -18.19 -11.49
N ILE A 153 -1.84 -17.34 -11.95
CA ILE A 153 -2.95 -16.85 -11.14
C ILE A 153 -4.13 -17.81 -11.37
N THR A 154 -4.71 -18.32 -10.29
CA THR A 154 -5.94 -19.13 -10.37
C THR A 154 -7.11 -18.26 -9.93
N ILE A 155 -8.03 -17.98 -10.84
CA ILE A 155 -9.29 -17.28 -10.55
C ILE A 155 -10.43 -18.25 -10.84
N ASN A 156 -11.28 -18.52 -9.84
CA ASN A 156 -12.44 -19.43 -9.96
C ASN A 156 -12.09 -20.81 -10.56
N GLY A 157 -10.96 -21.39 -10.16
CA GLY A 157 -10.51 -22.71 -10.63
C GLY A 157 -9.92 -22.75 -12.04
N SER A 158 -9.87 -21.62 -12.75
CA SER A 158 -9.24 -21.52 -14.07
C SER A 158 -7.82 -20.98 -13.94
N ARG A 159 -6.86 -21.68 -14.54
CA ARG A 159 -5.45 -21.25 -14.60
C ARG A 159 -5.27 -20.28 -15.76
N VAL A 160 -4.71 -19.10 -15.47
CA VAL A 160 -4.21 -18.19 -16.48
C VAL A 160 -2.69 -18.08 -16.29
N THR A 161 -1.95 -18.42 -17.34
CA THR A 161 -0.48 -18.34 -17.40
C THR A 161 -0.08 -17.15 -18.25
N GLY A 162 0.79 -16.30 -17.69
CA GLY A 162 1.54 -15.27 -18.42
C GLY A 162 3.01 -15.63 -18.51
#